data_AF-A0AAP6LD60-F1
#
_entry.id   AF-A0AAP6LD60-F1
#
_cell.length_a   1.000
_cell.length_b   1.000
_cell.length_c   1.000
_cell.angle_alpha   90.00
_cell.angle_beta   90.00
_cell.angle_gamma   90.00
#
_symmetry.space_group_name_H-M   'P 1'
#
loop_
_entity.id
_entity.type
_entity.pdbx_description
1 polymer ?
#
loop_
_entity_poly.entity_id
_entity_poly.type
_entity_poly.pdbx_seq_one_letter_code
_entity_poly.pdbx_strand_id
1 'polypeptide(L)'
;MAAPLKRLERAALIVARGATDDTLKRTRGGFCSPKQPANIFTRRVMNWLYERALLDFDNPSCPACATLTPRGRAAADALVAESVAKAGLA
;
A
#
# COMPACT_ATOMS: atom_id res chain seq x y z
N MET A 1 -17.52 10.03 -7.93
CA MET A 1 -16.15 10.40 -7.48
C MET A 1 -15.70 9.39 -6.45
N ALA A 2 -14.51 8.80 -6.57
CA ALA A 2 -14.01 7.90 -5.54
C ALA A 2 -13.73 8.70 -4.25
N ALA A 3 -14.10 8.16 -3.09
CA ALA A 3 -13.83 8.82 -1.81
C ALA A 3 -12.32 9.06 -1.65
N PRO A 4 -11.89 10.16 -1.02
CA PRO A 4 -10.48 10.43 -0.78
C PRO A 4 -9.83 9.29 0.00
N LEU A 5 -8.56 9.00 -0.30
CA LEU A 5 -7.79 7.99 0.42
C LEU A 5 -7.49 8.47 1.85
N LYS A 6 -7.72 7.59 2.83
CA LYS A 6 -7.37 7.83 4.23
C LYS A 6 -5.86 7.87 4.39
N ARG A 7 -5.38 8.54 5.45
CA ARG A 7 -3.93 8.65 5.75
C ARG A 7 -3.21 7.30 5.80
N LEU A 8 -3.83 6.29 6.41
CA LEU A 8 -3.26 4.93 6.49
C LEU A 8 -3.23 4.21 5.15
N GLU A 9 -4.23 4.41 4.28
CA GLU A 9 -4.23 3.85 2.92
C GLU A 9 -3.10 4.46 2.09
N ARG A 10 -2.90 5.78 2.17
CA ARG A 10 -1.79 6.47 1.49
C ARG A 10 -0.43 5.94 1.94
N ALA A 11 -0.24 5.82 3.26
CA ALA A 11 1.00 5.27 3.82
C ALA A 11 1.26 3.83 3.35
N ALA A 12 0.24 2.97 3.37
CA ALA A 12 0.35 1.59 2.90
C ALA A 12 0.75 1.50 1.42
N LEU A 13 0.16 2.33 0.56
CA LEU A 13 0.51 2.39 -0.87
C LEU A 13 1.97 2.79 -1.10
N ILE A 14 2.43 3.85 -0.41
CA ILE A 14 3.81 4.32 -0.52
C ILE A 14 4.81 3.26 -0.04
N VAL A 15 4.52 2.60 1.09
CA VAL A 15 5.38 1.55 1.64
C VAL A 15 5.38 0.32 0.76
N ALA A 16 4.23 -0.07 0.21
CA ALA A 16 4.13 -1.18 -0.74
C ALA A 16 4.94 -0.88 -2.01
N ARG A 17 4.85 0.35 -2.54
CA ARG A 17 5.61 0.79 -3.72
C ARG A 17 7.13 0.79 -3.49
N GLY A 18 7.57 1.08 -2.27
CA GLY A 18 8.98 0.99 -1.88
C GLY A 18 9.45 -0.44 -1.56
N ALA A 19 8.54 -1.42 -1.49
CA ALA A 19 8.86 -2.81 -1.18
C ALA A 19 9.47 -3.55 -2.38
N THR A 20 9.95 -4.77 -2.14
CA THR A 20 10.32 -5.67 -3.23
C THR A 20 9.04 -6.16 -3.92
N ASP A 21 9.02 -6.12 -5.25
CA ASP A 21 7.88 -6.54 -6.09
C ASP A 21 6.55 -5.84 -5.80
N ASP A 22 6.61 -4.61 -5.28
CA ASP A 22 5.43 -3.83 -4.87
C ASP A 22 4.50 -4.61 -3.90
N THR A 23 5.09 -5.48 -3.06
CA THR A 23 4.36 -6.46 -2.26
C THR A 23 4.64 -6.32 -0.76
N LEU A 24 3.57 -6.35 0.04
CA LEU A 24 3.63 -6.44 1.50
C LEU A 24 3.41 -7.89 1.94
N LYS A 25 4.25 -8.36 2.86
CA LYS A 25 4.16 -9.71 3.42
C LYS A 25 3.42 -9.68 4.74
N ARG A 26 2.60 -10.71 4.98
CA ARG A 26 1.92 -10.90 6.26
C ARG A 26 2.89 -11.45 7.30
N THR A 27 2.85 -10.84 8.46
CA THR A 27 3.56 -11.21 9.68
C THR A 27 2.55 -11.37 10.82
N ARG A 28 3.03 -11.75 12.01
CA ARG A 28 2.18 -11.91 13.20
C ARG A 28 1.42 -10.63 13.57
N GLY A 29 1.98 -9.45 13.26
CA GLY A 29 1.39 -8.14 13.58
C GLY A 29 0.53 -7.53 12.47
N GLY A 30 0.58 -8.04 11.25
CA GLY A 30 -0.08 -7.44 10.08
C GLY A 30 0.76 -7.56 8.81
N PHE A 31 0.55 -6.67 7.85
CA PHE A 31 1.28 -6.62 6.59
C PHE A 31 2.40 -5.59 6.68
N CYS A 32 3.61 -5.96 6.31
CA CYS A 32 4.75 -5.05 6.26
C CYS A 32 5.65 -5.35 5.06
N SER A 33 6.47 -4.36 4.71
CA SER A 33 7.56 -4.55 3.75
C SER A 33 8.80 -5.04 4.49
N PRO A 34 9.53 -6.03 3.97
CA PRO A 34 10.79 -6.47 4.58
C PRO A 34 11.84 -5.35 4.66
N LYS A 35 11.77 -4.35 3.76
CA LYS A 35 12.65 -3.18 3.79
C LYS A 35 12.26 -2.15 4.86
N GLN A 36 11.00 -2.15 5.29
CA GLN A 36 10.47 -1.20 6.28
C GLN A 36 9.64 -1.95 7.33
N PRO A 37 10.29 -2.75 8.20
CA PRO A 37 9.59 -3.60 9.16
C PRO A 37 8.82 -2.80 10.23
N ALA A 38 9.18 -1.54 10.46
CA ALA A 38 8.48 -0.64 11.39
C ALA A 38 7.07 -0.25 10.92
N ASN A 39 6.81 -0.29 9.61
CA ASN A 39 5.53 0.10 9.03
C ASN A 39 4.62 -1.14 8.88
N ILE A 40 3.86 -1.42 9.93
CA ILE A 40 2.92 -2.55 10.00
C ILE A 40 1.50 -2.03 9.76
N PHE A 41 0.83 -2.61 8.76
CA PHE A 41 -0.55 -2.30 8.41
C PHE A 41 -1.47 -3.46 8.76
N THR A 42 -2.62 -3.14 9.36
CA THR A 42 -3.58 -4.17 9.75
C THR A 42 -4.33 -4.73 8.54
N ARG A 43 -4.92 -5.93 8.68
CA ARG A 43 -5.81 -6.55 7.68
C ARG A 43 -6.91 -5.60 7.23
N ARG A 44 -7.45 -4.80 8.14
CA ARG A 44 -8.51 -3.82 7.84
C ARG A 44 -8.07 -2.76 6.84
N VAL A 45 -6.85 -2.23 6.97
CA VAL A 45 -6.31 -1.23 6.03
C VAL A 45 -6.09 -1.87 4.67
N MET A 46 -5.54 -3.08 4.62
CA MET A 46 -5.36 -3.79 3.36
C MET A 46 -6.69 -4.10 2.67
N ASN A 47 -7.73 -4.45 3.43
CA ASN A 47 -9.07 -4.72 2.87
C ASN A 47 -9.68 -3.47 2.23
N TRP A 48 -9.48 -2.28 2.80
CA TRP A 48 -9.94 -1.05 2.14
C TRP A 48 -9.24 -0.79 0.80
N LEU A 49 -7.94 -1.09 0.72
CA LEU A 49 -7.20 -1.00 -0.55
C LEU A 49 -7.67 -2.05 -1.57
N TYR A 50 -7.97 -3.26 -1.10
CA TYR A 50 -8.50 -4.35 -1.91
C TYR A 50 -9.89 -4.02 -2.46
N GLU A 51 -10.80 -3.51 -1.63
CA GLU A 51 -12.14 -3.03 -2.03
C GLU A 51 -12.06 -1.93 -3.10
N ARG A 52 -10.96 -1.15 -3.10
CA ARG A 52 -10.69 -0.11 -4.10
C ARG A 52 -9.94 -0.62 -5.35
N ALA A 53 -9.65 -1.92 -5.44
CA ALA A 53 -8.84 -2.54 -6.50
C ALA A 53 -7.43 -1.93 -6.67
N LEU A 54 -6.84 -1.43 -5.57
CA LEU A 54 -5.48 -0.89 -5.55
C LEU A 54 -4.44 -1.95 -5.17
N LEU A 55 -4.90 -3.05 -4.59
CA LEU A 55 -4.06 -4.15 -4.14
C LEU A 55 -4.82 -5.45 -4.33
N ASP A 56 -4.09 -6.50 -4.69
CA ASP A 56 -4.60 -7.86 -4.73
C ASP A 56 -3.95 -8.73 -3.65
N PHE A 57 -4.73 -9.68 -3.14
CA PHE A 57 -4.24 -10.72 -2.25
C PHE A 57 -3.91 -11.98 -3.05
N ASP A 58 -2.87 -12.69 -2.63
CA ASP A 58 -2.54 -14.02 -3.14
C ASP A 58 -3.66 -15.04 -2.85
N ASN A 59 -4.20 -15.00 -1.63
CA ASN A 59 -5.36 -15.79 -1.21
C ASN A 59 -6.36 -14.89 -0.47
N PRO A 60 -7.61 -14.74 -0.97
CA PRO A 60 -8.61 -13.88 -0.35
C PRO A 60 -8.96 -14.27 1.10
N SER A 61 -8.97 -15.58 1.39
CA SER A 61 -9.39 -16.13 2.69
C SER A 61 -8.27 -16.10 3.72
N CYS A 62 -7.05 -16.42 3.31
CA CYS A 62 -5.87 -16.37 4.18
C CYS A 62 -4.65 -15.84 3.41
N PRO A 63 -4.55 -14.52 3.23
CA PRO A 63 -3.47 -13.96 2.45
C PRO A 63 -2.15 -14.09 3.19
N ALA A 64 -1.11 -14.47 2.47
CA ALA A 64 0.27 -14.32 2.89
C ALA A 64 0.88 -13.05 2.31
N CYS A 65 0.42 -12.61 1.15
CA CYS A 65 0.97 -11.49 0.39
C CYS A 65 -0.12 -10.54 -0.10
N ALA A 66 0.25 -9.27 -0.20
CA ALA A 66 -0.61 -8.20 -0.63
C ALA A 66 0.17 -7.36 -1.66
N THR A 67 -0.18 -7.47 -2.94
CA THR A 67 0.59 -6.94 -4.07
C THR A 67 -0.14 -5.79 -4.76
N LEU A 68 0.56 -4.69 -5.04
CA LEU A 68 -0.08 -3.57 -5.75
C LEU A 68 -0.48 -3.95 -7.18
N THR A 69 -1.72 -3.62 -7.52
CA THR A 69 -2.20 -3.66 -8.91
C THR A 69 -1.56 -2.54 -9.73
N PRO A 70 -1.62 -2.56 -11.08
CA PRO A 70 -1.15 -1.45 -11.90
C PRO A 70 -1.78 -0.11 -11.50
N ARG A 71 -3.06 -0.15 -11.08
CA ARG A 71 -3.79 1.01 -10.58
C ARG A 71 -3.28 1.48 -9.21
N GLY A 72 -2.97 0.55 -8.32
CA GLY A 72 -2.30 0.82 -7.05
C GLY A 72 -0.94 1.46 -7.20
N ARG A 73 -0.14 1.00 -8.18
CA ARG A 73 1.17 1.57 -8.50
C ARG A 73 1.04 3.01 -8.99
N ALA A 74 0.16 3.27 -9.95
CA ALA A 74 -0.10 4.63 -10.42
C ALA A 74 -0.58 5.57 -9.30
N ALA A 75 -1.44 5.08 -8.40
CA ALA A 75 -1.88 5.84 -7.24
C ALA A 75 -0.72 6.13 -6.26
N ALA A 76 0.15 5.15 -6.01
CA ALA A 76 1.32 5.33 -5.17
C ALA A 76 2.32 6.33 -5.78
N ASP A 77 2.57 6.24 -7.09
CA ASP A 77 3.48 7.15 -7.80
C ASP A 77 2.95 8.59 -7.79
N ALA A 78 1.64 8.79 -7.98
CA ALA A 78 1.00 10.10 -7.83
C ALA A 78 1.14 10.66 -6.41
N LEU A 79 0.99 9.81 -5.38
CA LEU A 79 1.17 10.21 -3.99
C LEU A 79 2.61 10.61 -3.66
N VAL A 80 3.60 9.92 -4.25
CA VAL A 80 5.01 10.26 -4.10
C VAL A 80 5.31 11.59 -4.80
N ALA A 81 4.83 11.78 -6.04
CA ALA A 81 4.99 13.02 -6.78
C ALA A 81 4.36 14.22 -6.06
N GLU A 82 3.14 14.06 -5.53
CA GLU A 82 2.49 15.08 -4.70
C GLU A 82 3.33 15.44 -3.47
N SER A 83 3.94 14.44 -2.84
CA SER A 83 4.77 14.64 -1.64
C SER A 83 6.07 15.37 -1.96
N VAL A 84 6.71 15.04 -3.08
CA VAL A 84 7.92 15.74 -3.57
C VAL A 84 7.60 17.19 -3.93
N ALA A 85 6.51 17.42 -4.67
CA ALA A 85 6.06 18.76 -5.03
C ALA A 85 5.76 19.61 -3.79
N LYS A 86 5.11 19.02 -2.78
CA LYS A 86 4.81 19.70 -1.51
C LYS A 86 6.08 19.97 -0.68
N ALA A 87 7.09 19.12 -0.77
CA ALA A 87 8.36 19.30 -0.08
C ALA A 87 9.29 20.32 -0.77
N GLY A 88 8.92 20.83 -1.96
CA GLY A 88 9.74 21.80 -2.70
C GLY A 88 11.04 21.22 -3.25
N LEU A 89 11.12 19.89 -3.40
CA LEU A 89 12.29 19.16 -3.91
C LEU A 89 12.22 18.95 -5.44
N ALA A 90 11.50 19.84 -6.15
CA ALA A 90 11.26 19.74 -7.60
C ALA A 90 12.43 20.33 -8.41
#